data_AF-A0A974PT36-F1
#
_entry.id   AF-A0A974PT36-F1
#
_cell.length_a   1.000
_cell.length_b   1.000
_cell.length_c   1.000
_cell.angle_alpha   90.00
_cell.angle_beta   90.00
_cell.angle_gamma   90.00
#
_symmetry.space_group_name_H-M   'P 1'
#
loop_
_entity.id
_entity.type
_entity.pdbx_description
1 polymer ?
#
loop_
_entity_poly.entity_id
_entity_poly.type
_entity_poly.pdbx_seq_one_letter_code
_entity_poly.pdbx_strand_id
1 'polypeptide(L)'
;MDRKPPFLPSDLVQMHPGLALLRLAALLAEGSEADEDTLDLMFEQMEVGALDSLSPGEMWPELERGLMAPSPATMVKALRECGVLEVVLPEVAGLFGVPQITDTADEIDLGMLLLAALSEAARRDAPLEVRFALLVMHAGKSDSPREHLPVHHRHIERGVPRIDAICERFGVPGVCHDLALMALNECERVHRVSPVRAGPVAAMLERSGAFRDPVLFEKLLLVATCDYFGYGDRLGETHPKVDLLGQARDACAGVEADGLDDADLSLARAQAIATAFRSERWADSEA
;
A
#
# COMPACT_ATOMS: atom_id res chain seq x y z
N MET A 1 -60.32 -14.29 -15.51
CA MET A 1 -59.65 -13.09 -14.96
C MET A 1 -58.33 -13.52 -14.38
N ASP A 2 -57.28 -13.38 -15.18
CA ASP A 2 -55.90 -13.64 -14.81
C ASP A 2 -55.51 -12.81 -13.60
N ARG A 3 -55.15 -13.47 -12.49
CA ARG A 3 -54.41 -12.82 -11.41
C ARG A 3 -52.94 -12.83 -11.81
N LYS A 4 -52.45 -11.66 -12.21
CA LYS A 4 -51.02 -11.37 -12.35
C LYS A 4 -50.32 -11.74 -11.03
N PRO A 5 -49.22 -12.49 -11.04
CA PRO A 5 -48.49 -12.81 -9.82
C PRO A 5 -47.93 -11.51 -9.19
N PRO A 6 -47.75 -11.47 -7.86
CA PRO A 6 -47.19 -10.31 -7.21
C PRO A 6 -45.77 -10.08 -7.71
N PHE A 7 -45.41 -8.82 -7.94
CA PHE A 7 -44.04 -8.39 -8.22
C PHE A 7 -43.10 -9.07 -7.22
N LEU A 8 -42.29 -10.00 -7.70
CA LEU A 8 -41.03 -10.33 -7.05
C LEU A 8 -40.07 -9.19 -7.44
N PRO A 9 -39.49 -8.45 -6.48
CA PRO A 9 -38.46 -7.47 -6.79
C PRO A 9 -37.37 -8.17 -7.60
N SER A 10 -36.99 -7.59 -8.74
CA SER A 10 -35.81 -7.98 -9.50
C SER A 10 -34.53 -7.97 -8.65
N ASP A 11 -34.58 -7.38 -7.47
CA ASP A 11 -33.43 -7.22 -6.57
C ASP A 11 -33.15 -8.46 -5.70
N LEU A 12 -33.98 -9.50 -5.80
CA LEU A 12 -33.68 -10.86 -5.29
C LEU A 12 -33.21 -11.80 -6.41
N VAL A 13 -33.01 -11.29 -7.62
CA VAL A 13 -32.55 -12.07 -8.78
C VAL A 13 -31.04 -12.20 -8.70
N GLN A 14 -30.60 -13.41 -8.35
CA GLN A 14 -29.28 -13.98 -8.62
C GLN A 14 -28.11 -12.99 -8.41
N MET A 15 -27.58 -12.93 -7.18
CA MET A 15 -26.22 -12.43 -7.01
C MET A 15 -25.32 -13.18 -8.00
N HIS A 16 -24.63 -12.42 -8.85
CA HIS A 16 -23.59 -12.96 -9.72
C HIS A 16 -22.67 -13.83 -8.86
N PRO A 17 -22.42 -15.11 -9.20
CA PRO A 17 -21.68 -16.03 -8.33
C PRO A 17 -20.30 -15.49 -7.97
N GLY A 18 -19.58 -14.89 -8.92
CA GLY A 18 -18.32 -14.19 -8.66
C GLY A 18 -18.41 -13.01 -7.69
N LEU A 19 -19.52 -12.25 -7.73
CA LEU A 19 -19.73 -11.14 -6.80
C LEU A 19 -20.02 -11.67 -5.39
N ALA A 20 -20.70 -12.80 -5.29
CA ALA A 20 -20.93 -13.48 -4.00
C ALA A 20 -19.61 -13.93 -3.36
N LEU A 21 -18.63 -14.39 -4.14
CA LEU A 21 -17.30 -14.75 -3.63
C LEU A 21 -16.57 -13.55 -3.04
N LEU A 22 -16.52 -12.44 -3.76
CA LEU A 22 -15.88 -11.20 -3.27
C LEU A 22 -16.59 -10.67 -2.03
N ARG A 23 -17.94 -10.71 -2.03
CA ARG A 23 -18.74 -10.28 -0.88
C ARG A 23 -18.52 -11.15 0.35
N LEU A 24 -18.43 -12.47 0.17
CA LEU A 24 -18.14 -13.39 1.25
C LEU A 24 -16.76 -13.13 1.85
N ALA A 25 -15.75 -12.92 1.00
CA ALA A 25 -14.41 -12.54 1.45
C ALA A 25 -14.41 -11.20 2.23
N ALA A 26 -15.17 -10.22 1.75
CA ALA A 26 -15.33 -8.93 2.45
C ALA A 26 -16.05 -9.11 3.81
N LEU A 27 -17.06 -9.97 3.90
CA LEU A 27 -17.76 -10.27 5.16
C LEU A 27 -16.87 -10.98 6.17
N LEU A 28 -15.99 -11.88 5.73
CA LEU A 28 -15.02 -12.53 6.62
C LEU A 28 -14.09 -11.50 7.28
N ALA A 29 -13.68 -10.47 6.53
CA ALA A 29 -12.89 -9.38 7.07
C ALA A 29 -13.61 -8.52 8.14
N GLU A 30 -14.92 -8.65 8.33
CA GLU A 30 -15.68 -7.95 9.38
C GLU A 30 -15.55 -8.59 10.77
N GLY A 31 -15.04 -9.82 10.87
CA GLY A 31 -14.80 -10.44 12.18
C GLY A 31 -14.95 -11.95 12.25
N SER A 32 -14.76 -12.68 11.14
CA SER A 32 -14.80 -14.14 11.14
C SER A 32 -13.67 -14.69 10.29
N GLU A 33 -12.88 -15.60 10.84
CA GLU A 33 -12.02 -16.44 10.01
C GLU A 33 -12.91 -17.39 9.22
N ALA A 34 -12.54 -17.68 7.98
CA ALA A 34 -13.24 -18.67 7.19
C ALA A 34 -12.95 -20.05 7.78
N ASP A 35 -13.98 -20.87 7.96
CA ASP A 35 -13.79 -22.29 8.17
C ASP A 35 -13.43 -23.00 6.84
N GLU A 36 -12.87 -24.20 6.94
CA GLU A 36 -12.46 -25.01 5.79
C GLU A 36 -13.63 -25.23 4.81
N ASP A 37 -14.84 -25.51 5.33
CA ASP A 37 -16.05 -25.69 4.52
C ASP A 37 -16.38 -24.44 3.68
N THR A 38 -16.23 -23.24 4.25
CA THR A 38 -16.46 -21.96 3.54
C THR A 38 -15.45 -21.76 2.43
N LEU A 39 -14.16 -22.05 2.68
CA LEU A 39 -13.10 -21.92 1.67
C LEU A 39 -13.27 -22.94 0.54
N ASP A 40 -13.63 -24.18 0.86
CA ASP A 40 -13.90 -25.23 -0.11
C ASP A 40 -15.07 -24.84 -1.02
N LEU A 41 -16.16 -24.31 -0.46
CA LEU A 41 -17.28 -23.79 -1.25
C LEU A 41 -16.85 -22.64 -2.17
N MET A 42 -16.01 -21.72 -1.69
CA MET A 42 -15.50 -20.63 -2.51
C MET A 42 -14.63 -21.15 -3.67
N PHE A 43 -13.79 -22.15 -3.39
CA PHE A 43 -12.94 -22.80 -4.39
C PHE A 43 -13.78 -23.56 -5.45
N GLU A 44 -14.80 -24.31 -5.04
CA GLU A 44 -15.70 -25.00 -5.98
C GLU A 44 -16.40 -24.03 -6.94
N GLN A 45 -16.82 -22.86 -6.44
CA GLN A 45 -17.41 -21.83 -7.31
C GLN A 45 -16.39 -21.24 -8.28
N MET A 46 -15.14 -21.08 -7.86
CA MET A 46 -14.06 -20.65 -8.75
C MET A 46 -13.80 -21.64 -9.88
N GLU A 47 -13.75 -22.94 -9.58
CA GLU A 47 -13.51 -24.01 -10.57
C GLU A 47 -14.59 -24.08 -11.66
N VAL A 48 -15.83 -23.67 -11.35
CA VAL A 48 -16.92 -23.61 -12.34
C VAL A 48 -17.00 -22.27 -13.10
N GLY A 49 -16.00 -21.40 -12.96
CA GLY A 49 -15.90 -20.13 -13.72
C GLY A 49 -16.75 -18.99 -13.16
N ALA A 50 -16.96 -18.94 -11.83
CA ALA A 50 -17.83 -17.93 -11.20
C ALA A 50 -17.48 -16.47 -11.53
N LEU A 51 -16.24 -16.17 -11.92
CA LEU A 51 -15.78 -14.82 -12.27
C LEU A 51 -15.88 -14.49 -13.77
N ASP A 52 -16.12 -15.48 -14.65
CA ASP A 52 -15.98 -15.33 -16.11
C ASP A 52 -16.83 -14.20 -16.71
N SER A 53 -18.00 -13.94 -16.11
CA SER A 53 -18.93 -12.90 -16.55
C SER A 53 -18.95 -11.65 -15.66
N LEU A 54 -18.12 -11.58 -14.61
CA LEU A 54 -18.11 -10.44 -13.70
C LEU A 54 -17.26 -9.31 -14.29
N SER A 55 -17.82 -8.11 -14.41
CA SER A 55 -17.02 -6.98 -14.85
C SER A 55 -16.10 -6.50 -13.71
N PRO A 56 -14.84 -6.10 -13.98
CA PRO A 56 -13.95 -5.64 -12.93
C PRO A 56 -14.49 -4.43 -12.14
N GLY A 57 -15.25 -3.53 -12.77
CA GLY A 57 -15.88 -2.39 -12.08
C GLY A 57 -16.91 -2.81 -11.01
N GLU A 58 -17.55 -3.98 -11.15
CA GLU A 58 -18.45 -4.54 -10.13
C GLU A 58 -17.69 -5.19 -8.96
N MET A 59 -16.43 -5.55 -9.16
CA MET A 59 -15.59 -6.16 -8.12
C MET A 59 -15.11 -5.13 -7.09
N TRP A 60 -14.81 -3.91 -7.54
CA TRP A 60 -14.19 -2.88 -6.71
C TRP A 60 -14.97 -2.56 -5.43
N PRO A 61 -16.31 -2.35 -5.44
CA PRO A 61 -17.05 -2.04 -4.22
C PRO A 61 -16.94 -3.12 -3.13
N GLU A 62 -16.76 -4.39 -3.51
CA GLU A 62 -16.57 -5.49 -2.56
C GLU A 62 -15.12 -5.54 -2.05
N LEU A 63 -14.13 -5.31 -2.92
CA LEU A 63 -12.72 -5.17 -2.53
C LEU A 63 -12.51 -3.99 -1.58
N GLU A 64 -13.09 -2.83 -1.90
CA GLU A 64 -13.05 -1.63 -1.06
C GLU A 64 -13.66 -1.91 0.33
N ARG A 65 -14.82 -2.58 0.37
CA ARG A 65 -15.47 -2.95 1.63
C ARG A 65 -14.57 -3.80 2.50
N GLY A 66 -14.03 -4.90 1.96
CA GLY A 66 -13.17 -5.77 2.76
C GLY A 66 -11.82 -5.15 3.10
N LEU A 67 -11.29 -4.26 2.24
CA LEU A 67 -10.07 -3.50 2.53
C LEU A 67 -10.29 -2.50 3.69
N MET A 68 -11.49 -1.93 3.81
CA MET A 68 -11.87 -1.01 4.89
C MET A 68 -12.42 -1.68 6.15
N ALA A 69 -12.63 -3.00 6.11
CA ALA A 69 -13.09 -3.77 7.27
C ALA A 69 -12.05 -3.79 8.42
N PRO A 70 -12.42 -4.23 9.63
CA PRO A 70 -11.50 -4.38 10.76
C PRO A 70 -10.34 -5.36 10.54
N SER A 71 -10.53 -6.40 9.71
CA SER A 71 -9.54 -7.45 9.45
C SER A 71 -9.29 -7.65 7.95
N PRO A 72 -8.75 -6.66 7.23
CA PRO A 72 -8.62 -6.70 5.76
C PRO A 72 -7.69 -7.82 5.26
N ALA A 73 -6.71 -8.22 6.07
CA ALA A 73 -5.84 -9.35 5.78
C ALA A 73 -6.62 -10.67 5.61
N THR A 74 -7.74 -10.85 6.34
CA THR A 74 -8.59 -12.04 6.23
C THR A 74 -9.25 -12.14 4.85
N MET A 75 -9.71 -11.01 4.28
CA MET A 75 -10.23 -11.00 2.90
C MET A 75 -9.14 -11.45 1.93
N VAL A 76 -7.95 -10.85 1.98
CA VAL A 76 -6.86 -11.17 1.04
C VAL A 76 -6.43 -12.65 1.16
N LYS A 77 -6.37 -13.19 2.38
CA LYS A 77 -6.11 -14.62 2.63
C LYS A 77 -7.18 -15.51 2.01
N ALA A 78 -8.45 -15.24 2.30
CA ALA A 78 -9.57 -16.04 1.78
C ALA A 78 -9.59 -16.02 0.24
N LEU A 79 -9.42 -14.84 -0.38
CA LEU A 79 -9.35 -14.71 -1.84
C LEU A 79 -8.19 -15.50 -2.44
N ARG A 80 -7.04 -15.56 -1.77
CA ARG A 80 -5.89 -16.35 -2.21
C ARG A 80 -6.12 -17.85 -2.05
N GLU A 81 -6.64 -18.26 -0.90
CA GLU A 81 -6.84 -19.68 -0.58
C GLU A 81 -7.87 -20.33 -1.52
N CYS A 82 -8.88 -19.59 -1.97
CA CYS A 82 -9.85 -20.08 -2.95
C CYS A 82 -9.49 -19.80 -4.42
N GLY A 83 -8.34 -19.18 -4.71
CA GLY A 83 -7.88 -18.91 -6.08
C GLY A 83 -8.48 -17.68 -6.76
N VAL A 84 -9.34 -16.90 -6.07
CA VAL A 84 -9.93 -15.65 -6.61
C VAL A 84 -8.84 -14.59 -6.82
N LEU A 85 -7.86 -14.50 -5.91
CA LEU A 85 -6.85 -13.44 -5.95
C LEU A 85 -6.02 -13.48 -7.23
N GLU A 86 -5.68 -14.67 -7.70
CA GLU A 86 -4.92 -14.95 -8.93
C GLU A 86 -5.63 -14.43 -10.17
N VAL A 87 -6.97 -14.38 -10.15
CA VAL A 87 -7.79 -13.87 -11.26
C VAL A 87 -8.01 -12.36 -11.13
N VAL A 88 -8.34 -11.89 -9.93
CA VAL A 88 -8.77 -10.50 -9.70
C VAL A 88 -7.57 -9.55 -9.59
N LEU A 89 -6.55 -9.92 -8.82
CA LEU A 89 -5.33 -9.14 -8.55
C LEU A 89 -4.07 -10.02 -8.69
N PRO A 90 -3.77 -10.54 -9.89
CA PRO A 90 -2.60 -11.40 -10.13
C PRO A 90 -1.28 -10.75 -9.70
N GLU A 91 -1.17 -9.43 -9.80
CA GLU A 91 0.00 -8.66 -9.39
C GLU A 91 0.26 -8.75 -7.88
N VAL A 92 -0.81 -8.89 -7.07
CA VAL A 92 -0.76 -9.07 -5.62
C VAL A 92 -0.57 -10.55 -5.28
N ALA A 93 -1.26 -11.46 -5.97
CA ALA A 93 -1.08 -12.91 -5.79
C ALA A 93 0.38 -13.33 -5.99
N GLY A 94 1.05 -12.75 -6.99
CA GLY A 94 2.46 -13.05 -7.26
C GLY A 94 3.46 -12.53 -6.22
N LEU A 95 3.03 -11.79 -5.19
CA LEU A 95 3.91 -11.38 -4.08
C LEU A 95 4.12 -12.49 -3.06
N PHE A 96 3.17 -13.42 -2.94
CA PHE A 96 3.28 -14.54 -2.03
C PHE A 96 4.37 -15.51 -2.50
N GLY A 97 5.30 -15.84 -1.62
CA GLY A 97 6.50 -16.64 -1.90
C GLY A 97 7.71 -15.82 -2.33
N VAL A 98 7.59 -14.49 -2.49
CA VAL A 98 8.70 -13.63 -2.91
C VAL A 98 9.44 -13.10 -1.68
N PRO A 99 10.74 -13.43 -1.50
CA PRO A 99 11.52 -12.96 -0.36
C PRO A 99 11.91 -11.49 -0.51
N GLN A 100 11.91 -10.76 0.61
CA GLN A 100 12.33 -9.37 0.75
C GLN A 100 13.29 -9.25 1.94
N ILE A 101 14.38 -8.49 1.76
CA ILE A 101 15.31 -8.18 2.85
C ILE A 101 14.73 -7.07 3.72
N THR A 102 14.74 -7.29 5.03
CA THR A 102 14.42 -6.29 6.05
C THR A 102 15.64 -5.45 6.43
N ASP A 103 15.44 -4.33 7.14
CA ASP A 103 16.52 -3.54 7.72
C ASP A 103 17.34 -4.27 8.80
N THR A 104 16.83 -5.38 9.36
CA THR A 104 17.58 -6.27 10.27
C THR A 104 18.36 -7.36 9.53
N ALA A 105 18.32 -7.37 8.19
CA ALA A 105 18.89 -8.38 7.30
C ALA A 105 18.23 -9.77 7.37
N ASP A 106 17.06 -9.87 7.99
CA ASP A 106 16.19 -11.05 7.89
C ASP A 106 15.42 -11.03 6.57
N GLU A 107 15.04 -12.20 6.07
CA GLU A 107 14.15 -12.34 4.91
C GLU A 107 12.70 -12.53 5.35
N ILE A 108 11.78 -11.82 4.70
CA ILE A 108 10.34 -11.98 4.89
C ILE A 108 9.66 -12.25 3.54
N ASP A 109 8.59 -13.01 3.57
CA ASP A 109 7.68 -13.18 2.42
C ASP A 109 6.89 -11.89 2.17
N LEU A 110 6.93 -11.34 0.96
CA LEU A 110 6.23 -10.09 0.61
C LEU A 110 4.70 -10.18 0.75
N GLY A 111 4.11 -11.34 0.46
CA GLY A 111 2.68 -11.56 0.66
C GLY A 111 2.33 -11.53 2.15
N MET A 112 3.16 -12.15 2.99
CA MET A 112 2.98 -12.10 4.45
C MET A 112 3.20 -10.70 5.02
N LEU A 113 4.20 -9.96 4.52
CA LEU A 113 4.43 -8.56 4.86
C LEU A 113 3.22 -7.69 4.51
N LEU A 114 2.66 -7.88 3.31
CA LEU A 114 1.45 -7.18 2.87
C LEU A 114 0.28 -7.41 3.83
N LEU A 115 0.03 -8.67 4.21
CA LEU A 115 -1.04 -9.01 5.16
C LEU A 115 -0.81 -8.37 6.54
N ALA A 116 0.42 -8.39 7.05
CA ALA A 116 0.77 -7.76 8.31
C ALA A 116 0.59 -6.23 8.24
N ALA A 117 1.04 -5.60 7.16
CA ALA A 117 0.92 -4.15 6.97
C ALA A 117 -0.54 -3.70 6.83
N LEU A 118 -1.40 -4.48 6.14
CA LEU A 118 -2.85 -4.21 6.09
C LEU A 118 -3.51 -4.35 7.47
N SER A 119 -3.09 -5.32 8.27
CA SER A 119 -3.59 -5.50 9.64
C SER A 119 -3.20 -4.30 10.52
N GLU A 120 -1.97 -3.81 10.37
CA GLU A 120 -1.51 -2.60 11.07
C GLU A 120 -2.25 -1.34 10.60
N ALA A 121 -2.51 -1.22 9.30
CA ALA A 121 -3.30 -0.12 8.75
C ALA A 121 -4.73 -0.11 9.32
N ALA A 122 -5.34 -1.29 9.50
CA ALA A 122 -6.64 -1.40 10.16
C ALA A 122 -6.58 -1.01 11.64
N ARG A 123 -5.57 -1.48 12.38
CA ARG A 123 -5.34 -1.11 13.79
C ARG A 123 -5.21 0.41 13.98
N ARG A 124 -4.59 1.09 13.01
CA ARG A 124 -4.38 2.55 13.02
C ARG A 124 -5.52 3.36 12.43
N ASP A 125 -6.64 2.72 12.06
CA ASP A 125 -7.78 3.36 11.38
C ASP A 125 -7.34 4.14 10.12
N ALA A 126 -6.42 3.57 9.36
CA ALA A 126 -5.87 4.21 8.17
C ALA A 126 -6.95 4.34 7.07
N PRO A 127 -6.97 5.45 6.32
CA PRO A 127 -7.94 5.67 5.26
C PRO A 127 -7.68 4.78 4.04
N LEU A 128 -8.68 4.70 3.15
CA LEU A 128 -8.66 3.83 1.98
C LEU A 128 -7.39 3.98 1.14
N GLU A 129 -6.90 5.20 0.92
CA GLU A 129 -5.74 5.42 0.05
C GLU A 129 -4.48 4.74 0.62
N VAL A 130 -4.32 4.75 1.96
CA VAL A 130 -3.18 4.10 2.64
C VAL A 130 -3.29 2.60 2.53
N ARG A 131 -4.48 2.04 2.78
CA ARG A 131 -4.72 0.59 2.67
C ARG A 131 -4.54 0.10 1.24
N PHE A 132 -5.01 0.86 0.26
CA PHE A 132 -4.81 0.55 -1.15
C PHE A 132 -3.34 0.63 -1.53
N ALA A 133 -2.62 1.68 -1.11
CA ALA A 133 -1.18 1.80 -1.36
C ALA A 133 -0.42 0.59 -0.83
N LEU A 134 -0.69 0.13 0.39
CA LEU A 134 -0.07 -1.06 0.98
C LEU A 134 -0.38 -2.34 0.20
N LEU A 135 -1.60 -2.47 -0.34
CA LEU A 135 -2.00 -3.61 -1.16
C LEU A 135 -1.17 -3.72 -2.45
N VAL A 136 -0.80 -2.59 -3.07
CA VAL A 136 -0.27 -2.59 -4.45
C VAL A 136 1.15 -2.04 -4.61
N MET A 137 1.72 -1.33 -3.63
CA MET A 137 3.02 -0.67 -3.77
C MET A 137 4.20 -1.62 -4.05
N HIS A 138 4.02 -2.92 -3.78
CA HIS A 138 5.01 -3.94 -4.08
C HIS A 138 4.74 -4.71 -5.38
N ALA A 139 3.67 -4.39 -6.12
CA ALA A 139 3.27 -5.10 -7.34
C ALA A 139 4.41 -5.28 -8.36
N GLY A 140 5.37 -4.35 -8.44
CA GLY A 140 6.55 -4.46 -9.31
C GLY A 140 7.57 -5.55 -8.92
N LYS A 141 7.40 -6.19 -7.76
CA LYS A 141 8.28 -7.24 -7.23
C LYS A 141 7.79 -8.66 -7.49
N SER A 142 6.51 -8.84 -7.85
CA SER A 142 5.85 -10.15 -7.97
C SER A 142 6.49 -11.12 -8.97
N ASP A 143 7.22 -10.62 -9.95
CA ASP A 143 7.92 -11.39 -10.98
C ASP A 143 9.43 -11.12 -10.98
N SER A 144 9.98 -10.75 -9.81
CA SER A 144 11.43 -10.49 -9.70
C SER A 144 12.23 -11.73 -10.13
N PRO A 145 13.23 -11.58 -11.03
CA PRO A 145 14.01 -12.72 -11.50
C PRO A 145 14.66 -13.46 -10.33
N ARG A 146 14.52 -14.79 -10.32
CA ARG A 146 14.93 -15.64 -9.17
C ARG A 146 16.42 -15.54 -8.88
N GLU A 147 17.23 -15.32 -9.91
CA GLU A 147 18.69 -15.12 -9.83
C GLU A 147 19.10 -13.82 -9.15
N HIS A 148 18.18 -12.87 -8.99
CA HIS A 148 18.43 -11.59 -8.35
C HIS A 148 17.81 -11.49 -6.96
N LEU A 149 16.94 -12.43 -6.58
CA LEU A 149 16.33 -12.45 -5.26
C LEU A 149 17.40 -12.54 -4.17
N PRO A 150 17.19 -11.87 -3.03
CA PRO A 150 16.04 -11.00 -2.67
C PRO A 150 16.19 -9.52 -3.09
N VAL A 151 17.03 -9.20 -4.08
CA VAL A 151 17.20 -7.85 -4.62
C VAL A 151 16.28 -7.60 -5.82
N HIS A 152 15.36 -6.66 -5.68
CA HIS A 152 14.34 -6.37 -6.69
C HIS A 152 14.76 -5.23 -7.63
N HIS A 153 15.70 -5.48 -8.54
CA HIS A 153 16.11 -4.46 -9.51
C HIS A 153 14.94 -3.97 -10.36
N ARG A 154 14.88 -2.66 -10.62
CA ARG A 154 13.88 -2.00 -11.48
C ARG A 154 12.42 -2.27 -11.09
N HIS A 155 12.15 -2.65 -9.83
CA HIS A 155 10.79 -2.92 -9.38
C HIS A 155 9.88 -1.68 -9.48
N ILE A 156 10.43 -0.47 -9.34
CA ILE A 156 9.67 0.78 -9.54
C ILE A 156 9.20 0.87 -11.00
N GLU A 157 10.10 0.65 -11.96
CA GLU A 157 9.75 0.70 -13.40
C GLU A 157 8.71 -0.35 -13.80
N ARG A 158 8.74 -1.54 -13.16
CA ARG A 158 7.69 -2.56 -13.34
C ARG A 158 6.41 -2.25 -12.58
N GLY A 159 6.52 -1.58 -11.44
CA GLY A 159 5.40 -1.32 -10.53
C GLY A 159 4.46 -0.24 -11.04
N VAL A 160 4.97 0.83 -11.64
CA VAL A 160 4.16 1.93 -12.19
C VAL A 160 3.07 1.43 -13.15
N PRO A 161 3.41 0.75 -14.28
CA PRO A 161 2.38 0.30 -15.22
C PRO A 161 1.41 -0.75 -14.62
N ARG A 162 1.79 -1.44 -13.54
CA ARG A 162 0.90 -2.38 -12.84
C ARG A 162 -0.12 -1.65 -11.98
N ILE A 163 0.32 -0.66 -11.22
CA ILE A 163 -0.57 0.17 -10.41
C ILE A 163 -1.54 0.92 -11.32
N ASP A 164 -1.05 1.48 -12.43
CA ASP A 164 -1.89 2.14 -13.45
C ASP A 164 -2.96 1.18 -13.98
N ALA A 165 -2.56 -0.04 -14.38
CA ALA A 165 -3.47 -1.05 -14.90
C ALA A 165 -4.50 -1.54 -13.86
N ILE A 166 -4.12 -1.66 -12.58
CA ILE A 166 -5.06 -2.00 -11.50
C ILE A 166 -6.08 -0.86 -11.33
N CYS A 167 -5.62 0.38 -11.30
CA CYS A 167 -6.50 1.54 -11.11
C CYS A 167 -7.48 1.70 -12.28
N GLU A 168 -7.02 1.53 -13.52
CA GLU A 168 -7.87 1.55 -14.72
C GLU A 168 -8.89 0.40 -14.72
N ARG A 169 -8.45 -0.81 -14.37
CA ARG A 169 -9.30 -2.01 -14.32
C ARG A 169 -10.48 -1.84 -13.37
N PHE A 170 -10.22 -1.34 -12.17
CA PHE A 170 -11.23 -1.24 -11.11
C PHE A 170 -11.93 0.11 -11.01
N GLY A 171 -11.45 1.13 -11.72
CA GLY A 171 -11.95 2.50 -11.58
C GLY A 171 -11.64 3.10 -10.20
N VAL A 172 -10.46 2.80 -9.65
CA VAL A 172 -10.04 3.21 -8.31
C VAL A 172 -9.96 4.75 -8.23
N PRO A 173 -10.38 5.39 -7.10
CA PRO A 173 -10.24 6.84 -6.93
C PRO A 173 -8.80 7.33 -7.14
N GLY A 174 -8.64 8.46 -7.84
CA GLY A 174 -7.32 9.01 -8.18
C GLY A 174 -6.41 9.26 -6.98
N VAL A 175 -6.98 9.63 -5.82
CA VAL A 175 -6.21 9.81 -4.57
C VAL A 175 -5.54 8.52 -4.08
N CYS A 176 -6.12 7.35 -4.34
CA CYS A 176 -5.51 6.05 -4.01
C CYS A 176 -4.38 5.73 -4.99
N HIS A 177 -4.60 5.98 -6.28
CA HIS A 177 -3.59 5.84 -7.34
C HIS A 177 -2.34 6.68 -7.04
N ASP A 178 -2.53 7.97 -6.76
CA ASP A 178 -1.43 8.91 -6.54
C ASP A 178 -0.61 8.55 -5.31
N LEU A 179 -1.27 8.14 -4.22
CA LEU A 179 -0.57 7.66 -3.02
C LEU A 179 0.14 6.32 -3.26
N ALA A 180 -0.45 5.40 -4.02
CA ALA A 180 0.18 4.12 -4.34
C ALA A 180 1.47 4.31 -5.16
N LEU A 181 1.45 5.21 -6.15
CA LEU A 181 2.65 5.57 -6.92
C LEU A 181 3.70 6.26 -6.04
N MET A 182 3.29 7.16 -5.14
CA MET A 182 4.21 7.79 -4.19
C MET A 182 4.84 6.75 -3.26
N ALA A 183 4.06 5.82 -2.72
CA ALA A 183 4.53 4.76 -1.84
C ALA A 183 5.51 3.81 -2.56
N LEU A 184 5.21 3.40 -3.80
CA LEU A 184 6.12 2.61 -4.63
C LEU A 184 7.50 3.27 -4.77
N ASN A 185 7.54 4.60 -4.94
CA ASN A 185 8.79 5.33 -5.18
C ASN A 185 9.59 5.63 -3.90
N GLU A 186 8.90 5.92 -2.80
CA GLU A 186 9.49 6.58 -1.63
C GLU A 186 9.42 5.75 -0.34
N CYS A 187 8.53 4.76 -0.20
CA CYS A 187 8.37 4.02 1.07
C CYS A 187 9.65 3.31 1.52
N GLU A 188 10.32 2.57 0.62
CA GLU A 188 11.62 1.96 0.97
C GLU A 188 12.72 2.98 1.27
N ARG A 189 12.60 4.21 0.74
CA ARG A 189 13.56 5.29 1.02
C ARG A 189 13.33 5.87 2.41
N VAL A 190 12.08 5.92 2.89
CA VAL A 190 11.75 6.28 4.29
C VAL A 190 12.56 5.42 5.25
N HIS A 191 12.56 4.09 5.05
CA HIS A 191 13.29 3.15 5.91
C HIS A 191 14.79 3.37 5.96
N ARG A 192 15.36 4.01 4.92
CA ARG A 192 16.80 4.27 4.78
C ARG A 192 17.23 5.68 5.21
N VAL A 193 16.29 6.51 5.66
CA VAL A 193 16.60 7.87 6.14
C VAL A 193 17.60 7.82 7.30
N SER A 194 18.55 8.76 7.30
CA SER A 194 19.62 8.81 8.29
C SER A 194 20.01 10.25 8.62
N PRO A 195 20.33 10.57 9.90
CA PRO A 195 20.73 11.91 10.34
C PRO A 195 21.98 12.48 9.65
N VAL A 196 22.79 11.64 9.00
CA VAL A 196 24.03 12.08 8.31
C VAL A 196 23.83 12.41 6.83
N ARG A 197 22.59 12.32 6.31
CA ARG A 197 22.27 12.47 4.88
C ARG A 197 21.26 13.59 4.62
N ALA A 198 21.53 14.80 5.09
CA ALA A 198 20.60 15.93 4.96
C ALA A 198 20.18 16.24 3.50
N GLY A 199 21.11 16.28 2.55
CA GLY A 199 20.81 16.53 1.13
C GLY A 199 19.83 15.51 0.52
N PRO A 200 20.09 14.19 0.60
CA PRO A 200 19.14 13.17 0.16
C PRO A 200 17.77 13.25 0.84
N VAL A 201 17.72 13.63 2.12
CA VAL A 201 16.45 13.84 2.85
C VAL A 201 15.70 15.06 2.31
N ALA A 202 16.38 16.19 2.08
CA ALA A 202 15.79 17.37 1.44
C ALA A 202 15.18 16.99 0.08
N ALA A 203 15.95 16.34 -0.78
CA ALA A 203 15.49 15.92 -2.11
C ALA A 203 14.30 14.95 -2.05
N MET A 204 14.21 14.11 -1.01
CA MET A 204 13.05 13.24 -0.78
C MET A 204 11.80 14.06 -0.44
N LEU A 205 11.91 15.02 0.49
CA LEU A 205 10.80 15.91 0.87
C LEU A 205 10.26 16.71 -0.32
N GLU A 206 11.14 17.16 -1.23
CA GLU A 206 10.72 17.82 -2.48
C GLU A 206 9.93 16.87 -3.39
N ARG A 207 10.50 15.71 -3.70
CA ARG A 207 9.89 14.75 -4.65
C ARG A 207 8.59 14.17 -4.13
N SER A 208 8.46 13.95 -2.82
CA SER A 208 7.21 13.53 -2.19
C SER A 208 6.18 14.66 -2.09
N GLY A 209 6.56 15.90 -2.42
CA GLY A 209 5.68 17.06 -2.33
C GLY A 209 5.35 17.47 -0.90
N ALA A 210 6.21 17.16 0.07
CA ALA A 210 5.97 17.36 1.50
C ALA A 210 5.55 18.80 1.88
N PHE A 211 5.96 19.80 1.09
CA PHE A 211 5.62 21.21 1.29
C PHE A 211 4.39 21.67 0.50
N ARG A 212 4.10 21.01 -0.62
CA ARG A 212 3.00 21.37 -1.52
C ARG A 212 1.69 20.72 -1.09
N ASP A 213 1.75 19.47 -0.67
CA ASP A 213 0.63 18.71 -0.13
C ASP A 213 1.07 17.94 1.12
N PRO A 214 1.11 18.62 2.28
CA PRO A 214 1.50 18.00 3.55
C PRO A 214 0.60 16.84 3.95
N VAL A 215 -0.69 16.87 3.55
CA VAL A 215 -1.66 15.83 3.90
C VAL A 215 -1.34 14.54 3.15
N LEU A 216 -1.04 14.61 1.85
CA LEU A 216 -0.62 13.43 1.09
C LEU A 216 0.72 12.87 1.60
N PHE A 217 1.65 13.74 2.00
CA PHE A 217 2.91 13.31 2.60
C PHE A 217 2.71 12.61 3.94
N GLU A 218 1.81 13.09 4.79
CA GLU A 218 1.46 12.41 6.04
C GLU A 218 0.85 11.02 5.79
N LYS A 219 0.07 10.86 4.73
CA LYS A 219 -0.40 9.53 4.31
C LYS A 219 0.74 8.61 3.85
N LEU A 220 1.75 9.13 3.14
CA LEU A 220 2.96 8.36 2.80
C LEU A 220 3.70 7.89 4.07
N LEU A 221 3.82 8.77 5.07
CA LEU A 221 4.44 8.41 6.35
C LEU A 221 3.62 7.34 7.09
N LEU A 222 2.28 7.39 6.99
CA LEU A 222 1.42 6.34 7.54
C LEU A 222 1.58 5.01 6.80
N VAL A 223 1.70 5.02 5.47
CA VAL A 223 2.05 3.83 4.67
C VAL A 223 3.37 3.23 5.16
N ALA A 224 4.43 4.04 5.25
CA ALA A 224 5.72 3.59 5.72
C ALA A 224 5.69 3.09 7.17
N THR A 225 4.86 3.69 8.03
CA THR A 225 4.67 3.21 9.40
C THR A 225 4.02 1.84 9.42
N CYS A 226 2.96 1.62 8.63
CA CYS A 226 2.30 0.32 8.57
C CYS A 226 3.22 -0.77 8.00
N ASP A 227 3.95 -0.45 6.92
CA ASP A 227 4.97 -1.34 6.34
C ASP A 227 6.08 -1.66 7.36
N TYR A 228 6.58 -0.65 8.08
CA TYR A 228 7.58 -0.82 9.13
C TYR A 228 7.15 -1.79 10.22
N PHE A 229 5.91 -1.66 10.72
CA PHE A 229 5.36 -2.56 11.75
C PHE A 229 4.90 -3.91 11.20
N GLY A 230 4.73 -4.05 9.88
CA GLY A 230 4.50 -5.33 9.23
C GLY A 230 5.73 -6.25 9.22
N TYR A 231 6.93 -5.69 9.38
CA TYR A 231 8.17 -6.47 9.47
C TYR A 231 8.35 -7.09 10.87
N GLY A 232 8.10 -8.40 10.96
CA GLY A 232 8.39 -9.21 12.15
C GLY A 232 7.56 -8.81 13.38
N ASP A 233 8.08 -9.12 14.57
CA ASP A 233 7.37 -8.90 15.84
C ASP A 233 7.60 -7.50 16.42
N ARG A 234 7.62 -6.46 15.57
CA ARG A 234 7.84 -5.09 16.02
C ARG A 234 6.68 -4.63 16.90
N LEU A 235 7.01 -4.20 18.10
CA LEU A 235 6.08 -3.62 19.06
C LEU A 235 6.37 -2.14 19.25
N GLY A 236 5.32 -1.35 19.43
CA GLY A 236 5.42 0.09 19.72
C GLY A 236 4.47 0.92 18.86
N GLU A 237 4.58 2.24 19.00
CA GLU A 237 3.71 3.18 18.29
C GLU A 237 4.46 4.07 17.30
N THR A 238 5.78 4.20 17.46
CA THR A 238 6.60 5.14 16.69
C THR A 238 7.46 4.43 15.64
N HIS A 239 7.59 5.08 14.48
CA HIS A 239 8.53 4.70 13.45
C HIS A 239 9.67 5.74 13.43
N PRO A 240 10.90 5.39 13.89
CA PRO A 240 11.96 6.37 14.10
C PRO A 240 12.37 7.16 12.85
N LYS A 241 12.20 6.58 11.65
CA LYS A 241 12.53 7.24 10.38
C LYS A 241 11.46 8.24 9.96
N VAL A 242 10.20 7.95 10.27
CA VAL A 242 9.08 8.87 10.09
C VAL A 242 9.23 10.07 11.04
N ASP A 243 9.56 9.85 12.31
CA ASP A 243 9.82 10.94 13.28
C ASP A 243 10.95 11.87 12.79
N LEU A 244 12.00 11.28 12.23
CA LEU A 244 13.14 12.00 11.67
C LEU A 244 12.75 12.82 10.41
N LEU A 245 11.87 12.28 9.56
CA LEU A 245 11.32 13.01 8.41
C LEU A 245 10.40 14.16 8.84
N GLY A 246 9.61 13.98 9.91
CA GLY A 246 8.82 15.05 10.51
C GLY A 246 9.71 16.21 10.96
N GLN A 247 10.77 15.92 11.73
CA GLN A 247 11.76 16.92 12.15
C GLN A 247 12.42 17.63 10.96
N ALA A 248 12.77 16.88 9.91
CA ALA A 248 13.37 17.44 8.70
C ALA A 248 12.41 18.38 7.95
N ARG A 249 11.14 17.99 7.80
CA ARG A 249 10.10 18.81 7.18
C ARG A 249 9.91 20.11 7.96
N ASP A 250 9.79 20.02 9.28
CA ASP A 250 9.58 21.18 10.14
C ASP A 250 10.78 22.14 10.11
N ALA A 251 12.01 21.61 10.04
CA ALA A 251 13.21 22.42 9.86
C ALA A 251 13.22 23.19 8.51
N CYS A 252 12.71 22.56 7.44
CA CYS A 252 12.59 23.19 6.13
C CYS A 252 11.43 24.18 6.02
N ALA A 253 10.42 24.10 6.89
CA ALA A 253 9.24 24.98 6.84
C ALA A 253 9.60 26.46 7.06
N GLY A 254 10.73 26.75 7.71
CA GLY A 254 11.25 28.11 7.89
C GLY A 254 12.16 28.62 6.76
N VAL A 255 12.36 27.83 5.70
CA VAL A 255 13.18 28.23 4.54
C VAL A 255 12.27 28.87 3.49
N GLU A 256 12.30 30.19 3.40
CA GLU A 256 11.57 30.97 2.38
C GLU A 256 12.12 30.68 0.98
N ALA A 257 11.23 30.46 0.02
CA ALA A 257 11.59 30.26 -1.38
C ALA A 257 11.78 31.58 -2.15
N ASP A 258 11.41 32.71 -1.56
CA ASP A 258 11.42 34.00 -2.25
C ASP A 258 12.85 34.46 -2.58
N GLY A 259 13.09 34.73 -3.86
CA GLY A 259 14.39 35.17 -4.38
C GLY A 259 15.47 34.09 -4.51
N LEU A 260 15.18 32.83 -4.20
CA LEU A 260 16.10 31.70 -4.42
C LEU A 260 15.76 30.97 -5.72
N ASP A 261 16.78 30.50 -6.43
CA ASP A 261 16.57 29.49 -7.48
C ASP A 261 16.39 28.09 -6.86
N ASP A 262 16.03 27.09 -7.68
CA ASP A 262 15.77 25.73 -7.21
C ASP A 262 17.00 25.09 -6.53
N ALA A 263 18.21 25.43 -6.98
CA ALA A 263 19.45 24.88 -6.44
C ALA A 263 19.77 25.49 -5.08
N ASP A 264 19.63 26.81 -4.95
CA ASP A 264 19.84 27.54 -3.71
C ASP A 264 18.79 27.16 -2.65
N LEU A 265 17.52 27.00 -3.06
CA LEU A 265 16.45 26.53 -2.16
C LEU A 265 16.72 25.11 -1.66
N SER A 266 17.15 24.20 -2.56
CA SER A 266 17.51 22.83 -2.18
C SER A 266 18.72 22.80 -1.23
N LEU A 267 19.71 23.67 -1.42
CA LEU A 267 20.87 23.78 -0.55
C LEU A 267 20.47 24.31 0.84
N ALA A 268 19.66 25.37 0.89
CA ALA A 268 19.18 25.95 2.15
C ALA A 268 18.36 24.95 2.98
N ARG A 269 17.49 24.17 2.32
CA ARG A 269 16.73 23.07 2.96
C ARG A 269 17.65 21.98 3.49
N ALA A 270 18.68 21.58 2.73
CA ALA A 270 19.66 20.61 3.20
C ALA A 270 20.45 21.11 4.41
N GLN A 271 20.82 22.40 4.45
CA GLN A 271 21.48 23.01 5.61
C GLN A 271 20.57 23.06 6.84
N ALA A 272 19.32 23.45 6.68
CA ALA A 272 18.33 23.45 7.76
C ALA A 272 18.16 22.06 8.39
N ILE A 273 18.07 21.02 7.57
CA ILE A 273 18.01 19.63 8.03
C ILE A 273 19.30 19.21 8.73
N ALA A 274 20.48 19.57 8.20
CA ALA A 274 21.75 19.22 8.81
C ALA A 274 21.86 19.80 10.23
N THR A 275 21.44 21.05 10.41
CA THR A 275 21.36 21.73 11.72
C THR A 275 20.38 21.01 12.65
N ALA A 276 19.16 20.73 12.18
CA ALA A 276 18.14 20.03 12.98
C ALA A 276 18.59 18.64 13.43
N PHE A 277 19.31 17.92 12.56
CA PHE A 277 19.87 16.60 12.85
C PHE A 277 21.11 16.64 13.75
N ARG A 278 21.66 17.83 14.05
CA ARG A 278 22.97 18.01 14.70
C ARG A 278 24.08 17.25 13.95
N SER A 279 24.03 17.27 12.62
CA SER A 279 24.97 16.56 11.77
C SER A 279 26.32 17.27 11.74
N GLU A 280 27.34 16.72 12.39
CA GLU A 280 28.70 17.33 12.48
C GLU A 280 29.36 17.57 11.11
N ARG A 281 28.89 16.92 10.04
CA ARG A 281 29.49 17.02 8.69
C ARG A 281 29.35 18.41 8.03
N TRP A 282 28.48 19.28 8.53
CA TRP A 282 28.23 20.63 7.99
C TRP A 282 28.67 21.77 8.92
N ALA A 283 29.10 21.45 10.14
CA ALA A 283 29.55 22.44 11.12
C ALA A 283 30.85 23.16 10.71
N ASP A 284 31.63 22.57 9.79
CA ASP A 284 32.93 23.12 9.35
C ASP A 284 32.84 23.99 8.08
N SER A 285 31.65 24.40 7.64
CA SER A 285 31.50 25.29 6.46
C SER A 285 31.35 26.79 6.78
N GLU A 286 31.37 27.17 8.07
CA GLU A 286 31.35 28.56 8.53
C GLU A 286 32.44 28.87 9.56
N ALA A 287 33.71 28.60 9.23
CA ALA A 287 34.86 29.10 9.99
C ALA A 287 35.97 29.64 9.09
#